data_AF-A0A1B6JTP0-F1
#
_entry.id   AF-A0A1B6JTP0-F1
#
_cell.length_a   1.000
_cell.length_b   1.000
_cell.length_c   1.000
_cell.angle_alpha   90.00
_cell.angle_beta   90.00
_cell.angle_gamma   90.00
#
_symmetry.space_group_name_H-M   'P 1'
#
loop_
_entity.id
_entity.type
_entity.pdbx_description
1 polymer ?
#
loop_
_entity_poly.entity_id
_entity_poly.type
_entity_poly.pdbx_seq_one_letter_code
_entity_poly.pdbx_strand_id
1 'polypeptide(L)'
;VKARPSVLWCYKKELGFSSNRKKRMKQLQKKIKTGKLNVNEDDPFELFVASTTIRYCYYAETQKILGNTYGMCVLQDFEALQPNLLARTVETVEGGGIVVLLLRSVSSLRQLYTMTMDVHERYRTEAHKDVVARFNERFLLSLSSCQRCLVVDDQLTVLPISSHVLDLEPVSRENVDSRSSQELAELKESLQDTQPVSSLLNCC
;
A
#
# COMPACT_ATOMS: atom_id res chain seq x y z
N VAL A 1 4.68 -16.28 3.20
CA VAL A 1 3.61 -15.27 3.05
C VAL A 1 2.34 -15.84 3.65
N LYS A 2 1.74 -15.17 4.65
CA LYS A 2 0.46 -15.62 5.22
C LYS A 2 -0.61 -15.61 4.12
N ALA A 3 -1.41 -16.66 4.01
CA ALA A 3 -2.42 -16.80 2.95
C ALA A 3 -3.48 -15.67 2.97
N ARG A 4 -3.66 -14.98 4.11
CA ARG A 4 -4.54 -13.83 4.26
C ARG A 4 -3.86 -12.73 5.08
N PRO A 5 -3.26 -11.72 4.42
CA PRO A 5 -2.69 -10.59 5.13
C PRO A 5 -3.79 -9.73 5.79
N SER A 6 -3.45 -9.05 6.89
CA SER A 6 -4.27 -7.97 7.43
C SER A 6 -4.17 -6.76 6.51
N VAL A 7 -5.31 -6.11 6.25
CA VAL A 7 -5.38 -4.99 5.30
C VAL A 7 -5.69 -3.70 6.05
N LEU A 8 -4.89 -2.67 5.82
CA LEU A 8 -5.15 -1.30 6.24
C LEU A 8 -5.79 -0.54 5.08
N TRP A 9 -7.00 -0.01 5.28
CA TRP A 9 -7.69 0.81 4.26
C TRP A 9 -7.83 2.25 4.75
N CYS A 10 -7.11 3.16 4.11
CA CYS A 10 -7.04 4.56 4.46
C CYS A 10 -7.77 5.44 3.44
N TYR A 11 -8.62 6.35 3.92
CA TYR A 11 -9.44 7.23 3.08
C TYR A 11 -9.68 8.59 3.75
N LYS A 12 -10.02 9.62 2.97
CA LYS A 12 -10.28 10.97 3.47
C LYS A 12 -11.76 11.24 3.73
N LYS A 13 -12.62 10.99 2.72
CA LYS A 13 -14.04 11.36 2.77
C LYS A 13 -14.93 10.14 2.92
N GLU A 14 -15.19 9.45 1.81
CA GLU A 14 -16.20 8.39 1.77
C GLU A 14 -15.64 7.13 1.12
N LEU A 15 -15.97 6.00 1.75
CA LEU A 15 -15.91 4.70 1.12
C LEU A 15 -17.16 4.57 0.25
N GLY A 16 -17.02 4.17 -1.01
CA GLY A 16 -18.16 3.86 -1.90
C GLY A 16 -19.00 2.66 -1.44
N PHE A 17 -18.75 2.16 -0.23
CA PHE A 17 -19.36 1.01 0.40
C PHE A 17 -19.37 1.18 1.93
N SER A 18 -20.20 0.40 2.63
CA SER A 18 -20.28 0.49 4.09
C SER A 18 -19.11 -0.24 4.76
N SER A 19 -18.34 0.46 5.59
CA SER A 19 -17.30 -0.12 6.45
C SER A 19 -17.84 -1.12 7.48
N ASN A 20 -19.13 -1.06 7.82
CA ASN A 20 -19.75 -1.94 8.81
C ASN A 20 -20.18 -3.28 8.18
N ARG A 21 -19.49 -4.35 8.57
CA ARG A 21 -19.75 -5.73 8.10
C ARG A 21 -21.20 -6.18 8.27
N LYS A 22 -21.85 -5.85 9.38
CA LYS A 22 -23.26 -6.21 9.65
C LYS A 22 -24.22 -5.46 8.72
N LYS A 23 -23.98 -4.16 8.51
CA LYS A 23 -24.79 -3.33 7.61
C LYS A 23 -24.65 -3.81 6.16
N ARG A 24 -23.43 -4.15 5.74
CA ARG A 24 -23.14 -4.69 4.42
C ARG A 24 -23.79 -6.05 4.18
N MET A 25 -23.68 -7.00 5.11
CA MET A 25 -24.35 -8.30 4.99
C MET A 25 -25.87 -8.15 4.82
N LYS A 26 -26.50 -7.22 5.54
CA LYS A 26 -27.93 -6.90 5.36
C LYS A 26 -28.23 -6.30 3.98
N GLN A 27 -27.37 -5.41 3.48
CA GLN A 27 -27.51 -4.84 2.13
C GLN A 27 -27.35 -5.91 1.05
N LEU A 28 -26.36 -6.80 1.18
CA LEU A 28 -26.13 -7.90 0.26
C LEU A 28 -27.32 -8.86 0.24
N GLN A 29 -27.80 -9.29 1.41
CA GLN A 29 -29.01 -10.10 1.54
C GLN A 29 -30.25 -9.43 0.93
N LYS A 30 -30.39 -8.11 1.08
CA LYS A 30 -31.49 -7.36 0.45
C LYS A 30 -31.37 -7.36 -1.07
N LYS A 31 -30.17 -7.15 -1.61
CA LYS A 31 -29.92 -7.16 -3.07
C LYS A 31 -30.20 -8.55 -3.67
N ILE A 32 -29.80 -9.62 -2.98
CA ILE A 32 -30.10 -11.01 -3.34
C ILE A 32 -31.61 -11.25 -3.34
N LYS A 33 -32.31 -10.85 -2.27
CA LYS A 33 -33.78 -11.01 -2.17
C LYS A 33 -34.56 -10.24 -3.24
N THR A 34 -34.02 -9.12 -3.72
CA THR A 34 -34.65 -8.32 -4.79
C THR A 34 -34.29 -8.84 -6.19
N GLY A 35 -33.51 -9.91 -6.31
CA GLY A 35 -33.15 -10.53 -7.60
C GLY A 35 -32.28 -9.64 -8.50
N LYS A 36 -31.67 -8.58 -7.95
CA LYS A 36 -30.78 -7.66 -8.67
C LYS A 36 -29.32 -8.10 -8.68
N LEU A 37 -29.01 -9.22 -8.04
CA LEU A 37 -27.65 -9.72 -7.84
C LEU A 37 -27.68 -11.25 -7.89
N ASN A 38 -27.02 -11.83 -8.88
CA ASN A 38 -26.84 -13.28 -8.99
C ASN A 38 -25.86 -13.73 -7.92
N VAL A 39 -26.29 -14.65 -7.06
CA VAL A 39 -25.49 -15.19 -5.94
C VAL A 39 -24.27 -15.99 -6.41
N ASN A 40 -24.25 -16.43 -7.68
CA ASN A 40 -23.15 -17.22 -8.25
C ASN A 40 -22.12 -16.36 -9.01
N GLU A 41 -22.41 -15.07 -9.24
CA GLU A 41 -21.47 -14.08 -9.77
C GLU A 41 -21.03 -13.20 -8.60
N ASP A 42 -20.39 -13.82 -7.61
CA ASP A 42 -19.83 -13.08 -6.48
C ASP A 42 -18.78 -12.09 -7.01
N ASP A 43 -19.09 -10.80 -6.91
CA ASP A 43 -18.13 -9.72 -7.17
C ASP A 43 -16.87 -10.00 -6.31
N PRO A 44 -15.70 -10.26 -6.93
CA PRO A 44 -14.47 -10.57 -6.21
C PRO A 44 -14.13 -9.52 -5.13
N PHE A 45 -14.57 -8.27 -5.34
CA PHE A 45 -14.42 -7.20 -4.37
C PHE A 45 -15.24 -7.41 -3.10
N GLU A 46 -16.50 -7.81 -3.22
CA GLU A 46 -17.35 -8.10 -2.05
C GLU A 46 -16.83 -9.33 -1.30
N LEU A 47 -16.35 -10.36 -2.01
CA LEU A 47 -15.69 -11.51 -1.40
C LEU A 47 -14.42 -11.11 -0.65
N PHE A 48 -13.59 -10.26 -1.25
CA PHE A 48 -12.39 -9.71 -0.62
C PHE A 48 -12.74 -9.00 0.69
N VAL A 49 -13.67 -8.05 0.66
CA VAL A 49 -14.02 -7.27 1.85
C VAL A 49 -14.72 -8.11 2.93
N ALA A 50 -15.48 -9.14 2.54
CA ALA A 50 -16.16 -10.03 3.48
C ALA A 50 -15.23 -11.04 4.15
N SER A 51 -14.19 -11.50 3.45
CA SER A 51 -13.29 -12.58 3.88
C SER A 51 -12.01 -12.08 4.57
N THR A 52 -11.55 -10.88 4.24
CA THR A 52 -10.32 -10.31 4.79
C THR A 52 -10.57 -9.44 6.03
N THR A 53 -9.57 -9.37 6.89
CA THR A 53 -9.59 -8.51 8.08
C THR A 53 -9.10 -7.11 7.70
N ILE A 54 -10.05 -6.22 7.40
CA ILE A 54 -9.76 -4.84 7.00
C ILE A 54 -9.92 -3.88 8.17
N ARG A 55 -8.85 -3.14 8.48
CA ARG A 55 -8.88 -1.99 9.39
C ARG A 55 -9.10 -0.72 8.58
N TYR A 56 -10.29 -0.14 8.72
CA TYR A 56 -10.62 1.15 8.12
C TYR A 56 -10.09 2.30 8.99
N CYS A 57 -9.38 3.24 8.37
CA CYS A 57 -8.80 4.39 9.06
C CYS A 57 -9.00 5.66 8.23
N TYR A 58 -9.45 6.73 8.87
CA TYR A 58 -9.46 8.04 8.23
C TYR A 58 -8.05 8.61 8.16
N TYR A 59 -7.73 9.38 7.13
CA TYR A 59 -6.43 10.06 7.02
C TYR A 59 -6.09 10.92 8.25
N ALA A 60 -7.10 11.57 8.84
CA ALA A 60 -6.97 12.37 10.06
C ALA A 60 -6.66 11.54 11.32
N GLU A 61 -6.80 10.23 11.25
CA GLU A 61 -6.68 9.30 12.38
C GLU A 61 -5.51 8.31 12.25
N THR A 62 -4.60 8.53 11.31
CA THR A 62 -3.47 7.63 11.04
C THR A 62 -2.42 7.56 12.13
N GLN A 63 -2.49 8.40 13.16
CA GLN A 63 -1.76 8.22 14.40
C GLN A 63 -2.20 6.95 15.17
N LYS A 64 -3.44 6.49 15.00
CA LYS A 64 -3.99 5.34 15.75
C LYS A 64 -3.47 3.99 15.24
N ILE A 65 -2.88 3.96 14.05
CA ILE A 65 -2.38 2.74 13.43
C ILE A 65 -0.90 2.47 13.76
N LEU A 66 -0.20 3.45 14.34
CA LEU A 66 1.16 3.30 14.83
C LEU A 66 1.24 2.15 15.85
N GLY A 67 2.36 1.42 15.83
CA GLY A 67 2.58 0.23 16.65
C GLY A 67 1.83 -1.02 16.19
N ASN A 68 1.04 -0.94 15.11
CA ASN A 68 0.46 -2.13 14.46
C ASN A 68 1.13 -2.35 13.11
N THR A 69 1.20 -3.62 12.69
CA THR A 69 1.71 -4.01 11.37
C THR A 69 0.62 -4.63 10.50
N TYR A 70 0.68 -4.34 9.20
CA TYR A 70 -0.27 -4.83 8.19
C TYR A 70 0.48 -5.47 7.03
N GLY A 71 -0.12 -6.49 6.42
CA GLY A 71 0.44 -7.12 5.21
C GLY A 71 0.12 -6.34 3.93
N MET A 72 -0.94 -5.54 3.94
CA MET A 72 -1.34 -4.72 2.79
C MET A 72 -1.88 -3.37 3.27
N CYS A 73 -1.49 -2.29 2.59
CA CYS A 73 -2.05 -0.95 2.80
C CYS A 73 -2.69 -0.42 1.52
N VAL A 74 -3.93 0.05 1.60
CA VAL A 74 -4.69 0.65 0.50
C VAL A 74 -4.92 2.13 0.82
N LEU A 75 -4.41 3.01 -0.03
CA LEU A 75 -4.56 4.46 0.06
C LEU A 75 -5.48 4.94 -1.07
N GLN A 76 -6.71 5.32 -0.71
CA GLN A 76 -7.78 5.56 -1.68
C GLN A 76 -7.71 6.93 -2.37
N ASP A 77 -7.47 7.98 -1.60
CA ASP A 77 -7.54 9.37 -2.08
C ASP A 77 -6.12 9.94 -2.24
N PHE A 78 -5.50 9.72 -3.41
CA PHE A 78 -4.14 10.18 -3.70
C PHE A 78 -3.97 11.70 -3.55
N GLU A 79 -4.94 12.48 -4.02
CA GLU A 79 -4.87 13.95 -4.07
C GLU A 79 -4.72 14.60 -2.69
N ALA A 80 -5.18 13.91 -1.65
CA ALA A 80 -5.13 14.40 -0.29
C ALA A 80 -4.03 13.76 0.55
N LEU A 81 -3.11 13.01 -0.06
CA LEU A 81 -1.96 12.46 0.63
C LEU A 81 -1.03 13.59 1.06
N GLN A 82 -0.53 13.45 2.29
CA GLN A 82 0.50 14.30 2.85
C GLN A 82 1.73 13.44 3.16
N PRO A 83 2.95 13.99 3.13
CA PRO A 83 4.18 13.22 3.40
C PRO A 83 4.12 12.45 4.73
N ASN A 84 3.62 13.08 5.79
CA ASN A 84 3.52 12.46 7.12
C ASN A 84 2.52 11.28 7.15
N LEU A 85 1.39 11.41 6.44
CA LEU A 85 0.42 10.33 6.30
C LEU A 85 1.04 9.13 5.57
N LEU A 86 1.79 9.40 4.50
CA LEU A 86 2.47 8.38 3.72
C LEU A 86 3.54 7.67 4.57
N ALA A 87 4.36 8.42 5.30
CA ALA A 87 5.37 7.84 6.19
C ALA A 87 4.75 6.89 7.22
N ARG A 88 3.70 7.34 7.93
CA ARG A 88 3.02 6.51 8.95
C ARG A 88 2.39 5.26 8.36
N THR A 89 1.79 5.35 7.18
CA THR A 89 1.10 4.22 6.56
C THR A 89 2.10 3.21 5.98
N VAL A 90 3.15 3.68 5.32
CA VAL A 90 4.22 2.83 4.78
C VAL A 90 5.02 2.15 5.90
N GLU A 91 5.31 2.86 7.00
CA GLU A 91 6.02 2.29 8.16
C GLU A 91 5.25 1.12 8.81
N THR A 92 3.91 1.18 8.80
CA THR A 92 3.08 0.11 9.37
C THR A 92 2.96 -1.13 8.47
N VAL A 93 3.64 -1.18 7.32
CA VAL A 93 3.58 -2.32 6.40
C VAL A 93 4.75 -3.26 6.67
N GLU A 94 4.45 -4.54 6.88
CA GLU A 94 5.48 -5.54 7.17
C GLU A 94 6.38 -5.81 5.94
N GLY A 95 7.59 -6.31 6.19
CA GLY A 95 8.51 -6.73 5.14
C GLY A 95 7.86 -7.78 4.22
N GLY A 96 7.84 -7.51 2.91
CA GLY A 96 7.16 -8.36 1.93
C GLY A 96 5.67 -8.05 1.74
N GLY A 97 5.13 -7.05 2.44
CA GLY A 97 3.81 -6.49 2.20
C GLY A 97 3.74 -5.59 0.97
N ILE A 98 2.53 -5.13 0.64
CA ILE A 98 2.26 -4.31 -0.55
C ILE A 98 1.52 -3.03 -0.16
N VAL A 99 1.95 -1.90 -0.75
CA VAL A 99 1.26 -0.61 -0.65
C VAL A 99 0.59 -0.30 -1.99
N VAL A 100 -0.73 -0.12 -1.95
CA VAL A 100 -1.56 0.17 -3.13
C VAL A 100 -2.06 1.61 -3.04
N LEU A 101 -1.74 2.41 -4.06
CA LEU A 101 -2.20 3.79 -4.23
C LEU A 101 -3.25 3.82 -5.33
N LEU A 102 -4.48 4.24 -5.02
CA LEU A 102 -5.54 4.37 -6.01
C LEU A 102 -5.51 5.77 -6.65
N LEU A 103 -5.39 5.80 -7.97
CA LEU A 103 -5.42 7.01 -8.79
C LEU A 103 -6.78 7.13 -9.48
N ARG A 104 -7.70 7.89 -8.87
CA ARG A 104 -9.08 8.01 -9.38
C ARG A 104 -9.24 9.01 -10.54
N SER A 105 -8.45 10.08 -10.58
CA SER A 105 -8.65 11.17 -11.54
C SER A 105 -7.78 11.03 -12.79
N VAL A 106 -8.41 11.19 -13.96
CA VAL A 106 -7.73 11.30 -15.26
C VAL A 106 -6.78 12.50 -15.30
N SER A 107 -7.02 13.55 -14.51
CA SER A 107 -6.08 14.68 -14.39
C SER A 107 -4.74 14.26 -13.77
N SER A 108 -4.78 13.42 -12.74
CA SER A 108 -3.58 12.86 -12.09
C SER A 108 -2.84 11.88 -13.01
N LEU A 109 -3.58 11.14 -13.83
CA LEU A 109 -3.03 10.20 -14.82
C LEU A 109 -2.44 10.95 -16.02
N ARG A 110 -3.10 12.00 -16.54
CA ARG A 110 -2.54 12.89 -17.55
C ARG A 110 -1.28 13.59 -17.04
N GLN A 111 -1.26 14.00 -15.78
CA GLN A 111 -0.07 14.53 -15.11
C GLN A 111 1.07 13.50 -15.07
N LEU A 112 0.79 12.21 -14.82
CA LEU A 112 1.79 11.13 -14.91
C LEU A 112 2.39 11.02 -16.32
N TYR A 113 1.54 11.00 -17.37
CA TYR A 113 2.01 10.90 -18.76
C TYR A 113 2.77 12.15 -19.23
N THR A 114 2.33 13.35 -18.84
CA THR A 114 3.04 14.60 -19.18
C THR A 114 4.26 14.85 -18.29
N MET A 115 4.36 14.19 -17.12
CA MET A 115 5.56 14.22 -16.26
C MET A 115 6.74 13.48 -16.90
N THR A 116 6.49 12.33 -17.52
CA THR A 116 7.53 11.56 -18.19
C THR A 116 8.05 12.26 -19.45
N MET A 117 7.21 13.05 -20.13
CA MET A 117 7.60 13.74 -21.37
C MET A 117 8.23 15.12 -21.16
N ASP A 118 7.89 15.85 -20.08
CA ASP A 118 8.27 17.27 -19.92
C ASP A 118 8.85 17.62 -18.54
N VAL A 119 10.05 17.10 -18.27
CA VAL A 119 10.83 17.41 -17.05
C VAL A 119 11.42 18.83 -17.11
N HIS A 120 11.66 19.35 -18.31
CA HIS A 120 12.38 20.61 -18.52
C HIS A 120 11.50 21.86 -18.59
N GLU A 121 10.21 21.74 -18.93
CA GLU A 121 9.28 22.87 -19.02
C GLU A 121 8.78 23.37 -17.65
N ARG A 122 9.14 22.69 -16.55
CA ARG A 122 8.61 22.93 -15.20
C ARG A 122 9.46 23.83 -14.29
N TYR A 123 10.50 24.48 -14.81
CA TYR A 123 11.12 25.62 -14.14
C TYR A 123 10.16 26.83 -14.16
N ARG A 124 9.06 26.74 -13.39
CA ARG A 124 8.10 27.83 -13.24
C ARG A 124 8.57 28.77 -12.14
N THR A 125 8.62 30.05 -12.48
CA THR A 125 8.90 31.16 -11.57
C THR A 125 7.76 31.34 -10.57
N GLU A 126 8.08 31.90 -9.39
CA GLU A 126 7.20 32.04 -8.21
C GLU A 126 5.96 32.96 -8.40
N ALA A 127 5.64 33.37 -9.62
CA ALA A 127 4.72 34.46 -9.91
C ALA A 127 3.22 34.11 -9.90
N HIS A 128 2.83 32.83 -9.75
CA HIS A 128 1.41 32.43 -9.81
C HIS A 128 0.81 32.11 -8.42
N LYS A 129 -0.38 32.67 -8.16
CA LYS A 129 -1.16 32.61 -6.91
C LYS A 129 -1.95 31.30 -6.69
N ASP A 130 -1.94 30.36 -7.63
CA ASP A 130 -2.69 29.12 -7.50
C ASP A 130 -2.00 28.10 -6.61
N VAL A 131 -2.75 27.52 -5.67
CA VAL A 131 -2.28 26.45 -4.79
C VAL A 131 -2.15 25.15 -5.61
N VAL A 132 -0.97 24.91 -6.17
CA VAL A 132 -0.65 23.68 -6.90
C VAL A 132 -0.02 22.65 -5.96
N ALA A 133 -0.45 21.39 -6.07
CA ALA A 133 0.03 20.28 -5.25
C ALA A 133 1.46 19.83 -5.67
N ARG A 134 2.47 20.63 -5.35
CA ARG A 134 3.90 20.37 -5.68
C ARG A 134 4.40 19.03 -5.13
N PHE A 135 3.92 18.63 -3.95
CA PHE A 135 4.28 17.34 -3.37
C PHE A 135 3.82 16.18 -4.25
N ASN A 136 2.57 16.20 -4.70
CA ASN A 136 1.99 15.13 -5.50
C ASN A 136 2.74 14.99 -6.84
N GLU A 137 3.14 16.10 -7.46
CA GLU A 137 3.94 16.07 -8.68
C GLU A 137 5.32 15.44 -8.46
N ARG A 138 6.05 15.87 -7.43
CA ARG A 138 7.37 15.31 -7.10
C ARG A 138 7.26 13.85 -6.68
N PHE A 139 6.19 13.49 -5.98
CA PHE A 139 5.96 12.12 -5.55
C PHE A 139 5.74 11.19 -6.74
N LEU A 140 4.91 11.58 -7.72
CA LEU A 140 4.71 10.78 -8.94
C LEU A 140 6.02 10.62 -9.73
N LEU A 141 6.83 11.67 -9.85
CA LEU A 141 8.18 11.57 -10.43
C LEU A 141 9.11 10.64 -9.64
N SER A 142 8.99 10.61 -8.30
CA SER A 142 9.78 9.68 -7.50
C SER A 142 9.36 8.22 -7.72
N LEU A 143 8.08 7.97 -8.02
CA LEU A 143 7.58 6.62 -8.31
C LEU A 143 8.13 6.08 -9.64
N SER A 144 8.34 6.90 -10.67
CA SER A 144 8.93 6.43 -11.92
C SER A 144 10.39 5.98 -11.75
N SER A 145 11.12 6.61 -10.82
CA SER A 145 12.50 6.22 -10.44
C SER A 145 12.56 5.05 -9.44
N CYS A 146 11.43 4.65 -8.86
CA CYS A 146 11.40 3.60 -7.84
C CYS A 146 11.39 2.21 -8.47
N GLN A 147 12.47 1.45 -8.26
CA GLN A 147 12.61 0.08 -8.79
C GLN A 147 11.58 -0.91 -8.23
N ARG A 148 10.97 -0.61 -7.07
CA ARG A 148 9.96 -1.46 -6.40
C ARG A 148 8.53 -0.97 -6.62
N CYS A 149 8.31 -0.05 -7.56
CA CYS A 149 6.99 0.46 -7.90
C CYS A 149 6.52 -0.16 -9.22
N LEU A 150 5.26 -0.56 -9.25
CA LEU A 150 4.58 -1.04 -10.45
C LEU A 150 3.33 -0.20 -10.66
N VAL A 151 3.17 0.37 -11.86
CA VAL A 151 1.97 1.11 -12.24
C VAL A 151 1.12 0.25 -13.16
N VAL A 152 -0.15 0.14 -12.82
CA VAL A 152 -1.08 -0.81 -13.43
C VAL A 152 -2.42 -0.11 -13.70
N ASP A 153 -3.08 -0.48 -14.80
CA ASP A 153 -4.44 -0.03 -15.12
C ASP A 153 -5.53 -0.81 -14.34
N ASP A 154 -6.80 -0.50 -14.63
CA ASP A 154 -7.98 -1.14 -14.05
C ASP A 154 -8.17 -2.61 -14.46
N GLN A 155 -7.55 -3.03 -15.56
CA GLN A 155 -7.56 -4.40 -16.08
C GLN A 155 -6.32 -5.20 -15.66
N LEU A 156 -5.52 -4.66 -14.73
CA LEU A 156 -4.26 -5.22 -14.28
C LEU A 156 -3.16 -5.27 -15.35
N THR A 157 -3.28 -4.47 -16.42
CA THR A 157 -2.23 -4.29 -17.43
C THR A 157 -1.14 -3.39 -16.90
N VAL A 158 0.11 -3.86 -17.02
CA VAL A 158 1.28 -3.09 -16.62
C VAL A 158 1.53 -1.94 -17.59
N LEU A 159 1.64 -0.72 -17.06
CA LEU A 159 1.96 0.47 -17.86
C LEU A 159 3.47 0.69 -17.90
N PRO A 160 4.08 0.88 -19.09
CA PRO A 160 5.52 1.06 -19.25
C PRO A 160 5.96 2.51 -18.90
N ILE A 161 5.74 2.92 -17.65
CA ILE A 161 6.13 4.25 -17.14
C ILE A 161 7.58 4.21 -16.60
N SER A 162 8.03 3.06 -16.12
CA SER A 162 9.39 2.82 -15.66
C SER A 162 10.04 1.74 -16.51
N SER A 163 11.28 1.98 -16.96
CA SER A 163 12.05 1.03 -17.78
C SER A 163 12.36 -0.28 -17.04
N HIS A 164 12.46 -0.21 -15.71
CA HIS A 164 12.84 -1.36 -14.86
C HIS A 164 11.79 -2.47 -14.79
N VAL A 165 10.54 -2.16 -15.14
CA VAL A 165 9.41 -3.09 -15.00
C VAL A 165 9.42 -4.19 -16.07
N LEU A 166 10.05 -3.94 -17.22
CA LEU A 166 10.08 -4.88 -18.35
C LEU A 166 11.00 -6.09 -18.10
N ASP A 167 12.03 -5.93 -17.25
CA ASP A 167 13.09 -6.91 -17.02
C ASP A 167 13.03 -7.52 -15.60
N LEU A 168 11.83 -7.77 -15.07
CA LEU A 168 11.67 -8.33 -13.73
C LEU A 168 11.80 -9.85 -13.73
N GLU A 169 12.87 -10.36 -13.13
CA GLU A 169 13.07 -11.78 -12.86
C GLU A 169 12.71 -12.13 -11.40
N PRO A 170 11.96 -13.22 -11.17
CA PRO A 170 11.63 -13.66 -9.82
C PRO A 170 12.87 -14.23 -9.11
N VAL A 171 13.24 -13.62 -7.99
CA VAL A 171 14.34 -14.11 -7.14
C VAL A 171 13.90 -15.36 -6.36
N SER A 172 14.72 -16.41 -6.35
CA SER A 172 14.48 -17.62 -5.55
C SER A 172 14.60 -17.32 -4.05
N ARG A 173 13.71 -17.89 -3.24
CA ARG A 173 13.61 -17.62 -1.80
C ARG A 173 14.79 -18.16 -0.97
N GLU A 174 15.61 -19.02 -1.55
CA GLU A 174 16.70 -19.75 -0.88
C GLU A 174 17.89 -18.84 -0.53
N ASN A 175 18.04 -17.68 -1.17
CA ASN A 175 19.14 -16.75 -0.92
C ASN A 175 18.83 -15.66 0.11
N VAL A 176 17.75 -15.81 0.89
CA VAL A 176 17.32 -14.83 1.90
C VAL A 176 17.70 -15.28 3.32
N ASP A 177 18.80 -16.02 3.47
CA ASP A 177 19.53 -15.97 4.74
C ASP A 177 20.19 -14.59 4.81
N SER A 178 19.45 -13.64 5.37
CA SER A 178 19.91 -12.27 5.54
C SER A 178 21.18 -12.29 6.39
N ARG A 179 22.17 -11.47 6.02
CA ARG A 179 23.39 -11.23 6.83
C ARG A 179 23.06 -11.02 8.32
N SER A 180 21.93 -10.38 8.60
CA SER A 180 21.41 -10.20 9.96
C SER A 180 21.13 -11.50 10.72
N SER A 181 20.70 -12.56 10.04
CA SER A 181 20.42 -13.88 10.63
C SER A 181 21.71 -14.62 10.95
N GLN A 182 22.75 -14.44 10.12
CA GLN A 182 24.09 -14.96 10.37
C GLN A 182 24.74 -14.23 11.55
N GLU A 183 24.70 -12.89 11.55
CA GLU A 183 25.19 -12.07 12.67
C GLU A 183 24.47 -12.41 13.99
N LEU A 184 23.16 -12.66 13.96
CA LEU A 184 22.41 -13.07 15.14
C LEU A 184 22.83 -14.46 15.65
N ALA A 185 23.10 -15.41 14.75
CA ALA A 185 23.57 -16.74 15.12
C ALA A 185 24.95 -16.67 15.79
N GLU A 186 25.87 -15.91 15.22
CA GLU A 186 27.20 -15.65 15.80
C GLU A 186 27.10 -14.99 17.18
N LEU A 187 26.21 -14.01 17.33
CA LEU A 187 26.01 -13.32 18.60
C LEU A 187 25.43 -14.24 19.67
N LYS A 188 24.46 -15.10 19.31
CA LYS A 188 23.89 -16.11 20.21
C LYS A 188 24.93 -17.11 20.68
N GLU A 189 25.83 -17.54 19.79
CA GLU A 189 26.93 -18.45 20.12
C GLU A 189 27.94 -17.77 21.08
N SER A 190 28.32 -16.51 20.79
CA SER A 190 29.32 -15.79 21.60
C SER A 190 28.90 -15.52 23.05
N LEU A 191 27.60 -15.42 23.34
CA LEU A 191 27.05 -15.00 24.63
C LEU A 191 26.27 -16.10 25.34
N GLN A 192 26.41 -17.36 24.90
CA GLN A 192 25.67 -18.51 25.41
C GLN A 192 25.89 -18.75 26.92
N ASP A 193 27.10 -18.54 27.40
CA ASP A 193 27.49 -18.83 28.79
C ASP A 193 27.19 -17.68 29.78
N THR A 194 26.89 -16.47 29.27
CA THR A 194 26.58 -15.30 30.10
C THR A 194 25.09 -15.23 30.45
N GLN A 195 24.71 -15.73 31.64
CA GLN A 195 23.37 -15.49 32.19
C GLN A 195 23.31 -14.11 32.89
N PRO A 196 22.20 -13.33 32.74
CA PRO A 196 20.92 -13.67 32.11
C PRO A 196 20.81 -13.30 30.62
N VAL A 197 21.90 -12.82 30.01
CA VAL A 197 21.92 -12.29 28.63
C VAL A 197 21.55 -13.37 27.61
N SER A 198 22.05 -14.60 27.79
CA SER A 198 21.72 -15.73 26.92
C SER A 198 20.22 -16.05 26.88
N SER A 199 19.55 -16.01 28.03
CA SER A 199 18.11 -16.23 28.13
C SER A 199 17.30 -15.16 27.39
N LEU A 200 17.78 -13.91 27.36
CA LEU A 200 17.13 -12.81 26.64
C LEU A 200 17.39 -12.90 25.12
N LEU A 201 18.62 -13.21 24.72
CA LEU A 201 18.99 -13.37 23.30
C LEU A 201 18.24 -14.54 22.63
N ASN A 202 17.96 -15.61 23.38
CA ASN A 202 17.19 -16.75 22.86
C ASN A 202 15.70 -16.45 22.65
N CYS A 203 15.18 -15.36 23.23
CA CYS A 203 13.81 -14.89 22.98
C CYS A 203 13.68 -14.08 21.69
N CYS A 204 14.80 -13.64 21.11
CA CYS A 204 14.88 -12.92 19.84
C CYS A 204 15.05 -13.88 18.66
#